data_AF-M0E0T3-F1
#
_entry.id   AF-M0E0T3-F1
#
_cell.length_a   1.000
_cell.length_b   1.000
_cell.length_c   1.000
_cell.angle_alpha   90.00
_cell.angle_beta   90.00
_cell.angle_gamma   90.00
#
_symmetry.space_group_name_H-M   'P 1'
#
loop_
_entity.id
_entity.type
_entity.pdbx_description
1 polymer ?
#
loop_
_entity_poly.entity_id
_entity_poly.type
_entity_poly.pdbx_seq_one_letter_code
_entity_poly.pdbx_strand_id
1 'polypeptide(L)'
;MTGDERTADVEPALRSYGVSVESIDPGDPLELTYMTAFPGREIHRGEIGRALNALIDRAEADEWDPVRVEGTVVRSPGDVLGTWHAEAEWFEALNSYEISETEFSARVLDTVTHETDGEADEIDEVADETDEVADETDEVADETDEVADR
;
A
#
# COMPACT_ATOMS: atom_id res chain seq x y z
N MET A 1 20.43 -25.29 -14.88
CA MET A 1 19.69 -25.08 -13.62
C MET A 1 18.79 -23.92 -13.94
N THR A 2 17.55 -24.26 -14.25
CA THR A 2 16.53 -23.33 -14.73
C THR A 2 15.97 -22.64 -13.48
N GLY A 3 15.77 -21.32 -13.50
CA GLY A 3 15.34 -20.52 -12.35
C GLY A 3 14.11 -21.08 -11.60
N ASP A 4 13.31 -21.89 -12.29
CA ASP A 4 12.18 -22.69 -11.79
C ASP A 4 12.45 -23.48 -10.49
N GLU A 5 13.68 -23.97 -10.28
CA GLU A 5 13.99 -24.86 -9.15
C GLU A 5 14.18 -24.11 -7.82
N ARG A 6 14.58 -22.82 -7.83
CA ARG A 6 14.92 -22.07 -6.60
C ARG A 6 13.72 -21.37 -5.96
N THR A 7 12.74 -21.00 -6.76
CA THR A 7 11.49 -20.38 -6.32
C THR A 7 10.45 -21.43 -5.89
N ALA A 8 10.64 -22.71 -6.25
CA ALA A 8 9.72 -23.79 -5.92
C ALA A 8 9.45 -23.97 -4.42
N ASP A 9 10.41 -23.70 -3.53
CA ASP A 9 10.16 -23.81 -2.09
C ASP A 9 9.62 -22.51 -1.46
N VAL A 10 9.35 -21.44 -2.23
CA VAL A 10 8.86 -20.15 -1.68
C VAL A 10 7.45 -20.29 -1.12
N GLU A 11 6.55 -20.99 -1.81
CA GLU A 11 5.19 -21.25 -1.33
C GLU A 11 5.16 -22.00 0.01
N PRO A 12 5.89 -23.12 0.20
CA PRO A 12 6.01 -23.80 1.49
C PRO A 12 6.44 -22.86 2.63
N ALA A 13 7.41 -21.98 2.38
CA ALA A 13 7.88 -21.00 3.36
C ALA A 13 6.76 -20.01 3.72
N LEU A 14 6.12 -19.38 2.73
CA LEU A 14 4.98 -18.47 2.94
C LEU A 14 3.87 -19.11 3.79
N ARG A 15 3.51 -20.36 3.48
CA ARG A 15 2.51 -21.12 4.25
C ARG A 15 2.95 -21.39 5.69
N SER A 16 4.24 -21.66 5.92
CA SER A 16 4.80 -21.83 7.27
C SER A 16 4.68 -20.55 8.12
N TYR A 17 4.71 -19.37 7.48
CA TYR A 17 4.51 -18.07 8.13
C TYR A 17 3.02 -17.70 8.28
N GLY A 18 2.11 -18.61 7.91
CA GLY A 18 0.66 -18.43 8.05
C GLY A 18 0.04 -17.62 6.92
N VAL A 19 0.71 -17.50 5.76
CA VAL A 19 0.15 -16.89 4.56
C VAL A 19 -0.69 -17.92 3.80
N SER A 20 -1.94 -17.60 3.50
CA SER A 20 -2.85 -18.48 2.75
C SER A 20 -2.62 -18.35 1.25
N VAL A 21 -1.52 -18.94 0.76
CA VAL A 21 -1.14 -18.89 -0.68
C VAL A 21 -2.19 -19.58 -1.54
N GLU A 22 -2.75 -18.84 -2.50
CA GLU A 22 -3.70 -19.33 -3.50
C GLU A 22 -2.95 -19.83 -4.74
N SER A 23 -2.08 -18.97 -5.29
CA SER A 23 -1.31 -19.22 -6.50
C SER A 23 0.05 -18.53 -6.38
N ILE A 24 1.09 -19.14 -6.95
CA ILE A 24 2.43 -18.54 -7.07
C ILE A 24 3.00 -18.85 -8.45
N ASP A 25 3.54 -17.85 -9.13
CA ASP A 25 4.22 -18.00 -10.41
C ASP A 25 5.70 -17.59 -10.25
N PRO A 26 6.64 -18.57 -10.30
CA PRO A 26 8.05 -18.37 -10.03
C PRO A 26 8.78 -17.71 -11.21
N GLY A 27 8.43 -16.46 -11.51
CA GLY A 27 9.00 -15.66 -12.59
C GLY A 27 9.79 -14.45 -12.12
N ASP A 28 10.03 -13.54 -13.07
CA ASP A 28 10.62 -12.22 -12.89
C ASP A 28 9.68 -11.19 -13.54
N PRO A 29 8.68 -10.64 -12.82
CA PRO A 29 8.50 -10.71 -11.36
C PRO A 29 7.93 -12.02 -10.83
N LEU A 30 8.17 -12.30 -9.54
CA LEU A 30 7.51 -13.34 -8.76
C LEU A 30 6.07 -12.92 -8.48
N GLU A 31 5.10 -13.61 -9.08
CA GLU A 31 3.69 -13.30 -8.90
C GLU A 31 3.12 -14.14 -7.75
N LEU A 32 2.68 -13.48 -6.68
CA LEU A 32 2.13 -14.12 -5.48
C LEU A 32 0.68 -13.70 -5.29
N THR A 33 -0.25 -14.66 -5.29
CA THR A 33 -1.64 -14.43 -4.88
C THR A 33 -1.93 -15.15 -3.56
N TYR A 34 -2.42 -14.42 -2.57
CA TYR A 34 -2.81 -15.00 -1.29
C TYR A 34 -4.14 -14.45 -0.77
N MET A 35 -4.85 -15.32 -0.05
CA MET A 35 -6.14 -14.97 0.54
C MET A 35 -5.94 -14.31 1.91
N THR A 36 -6.60 -13.17 2.13
CA THR A 36 -6.62 -12.55 3.47
C THR A 36 -7.44 -13.39 4.44
N ALA A 37 -6.95 -13.50 5.68
CA ALA A 37 -7.70 -14.10 6.77
C ALA A 37 -8.54 -13.06 7.55
N PHE A 38 -8.46 -11.78 7.21
CA PHE A 38 -9.06 -10.70 7.98
C PHE A 38 -10.39 -10.24 7.39
N PRO A 39 -11.40 -9.95 8.24
CA PRO A 39 -12.61 -9.30 7.78
C PRO A 39 -12.31 -7.82 7.48
N GLY A 40 -12.52 -7.38 6.25
CA GLY A 40 -12.28 -5.99 5.85
C GLY A 40 -12.42 -5.75 4.35
N ARG A 41 -12.22 -4.50 3.94
CA ARG A 41 -12.09 -4.08 2.52
C ARG A 41 -10.69 -3.55 2.19
N GLU A 42 -9.78 -3.57 3.16
CA GLU A 42 -8.43 -3.03 3.06
C GLU A 42 -7.42 -4.15 3.31
N ILE A 43 -6.22 -4.02 2.74
CA ILE A 43 -5.15 -4.99 2.96
C ILE A 43 -4.58 -4.80 4.37
N HIS A 44 -4.56 -5.86 5.16
CA HIS A 44 -4.01 -5.79 6.50
C HIS A 44 -2.48 -5.76 6.45
N ARG A 45 -1.86 -4.66 6.88
CA ARG A 45 -0.39 -4.45 6.85
C ARG A 45 0.41 -5.59 7.48
N GLY A 46 -0.11 -6.17 8.57
CA GLY A 46 0.53 -7.32 9.23
C GLY A 46 0.57 -8.59 8.38
N GLU A 47 -0.31 -8.75 7.39
CA GLU A 47 -0.25 -9.88 6.44
C GLU A 47 0.88 -9.70 5.45
N ILE A 48 1.02 -8.49 4.91
CA ILE A 48 2.15 -8.12 4.05
C ILE A 48 3.45 -8.38 4.80
N GLY A 49 3.56 -7.90 6.05
CA GLY A 49 4.75 -8.14 6.87
C GLY A 49 5.08 -9.62 7.06
N ARG A 50 4.09 -10.51 7.24
CA ARG A 50 4.34 -11.95 7.33
C ARG A 50 4.84 -12.56 6.02
N ALA A 51 4.28 -12.13 4.89
CA ALA A 51 4.77 -12.54 3.58
C ALA A 51 6.20 -12.06 3.33
N LEU A 52 6.49 -10.78 3.65
CA LEU A 52 7.82 -10.21 3.51
C LEU A 52 8.84 -10.92 4.39
N ASN A 53 8.53 -11.19 5.67
CA ASN A 53 9.45 -11.92 6.55
C ASN A 53 9.82 -13.28 5.97
N ALA A 54 8.85 -14.03 5.44
CA ALA A 54 9.12 -15.32 4.82
C ALA A 54 10.05 -15.22 3.59
N LEU A 55 9.96 -14.12 2.83
CA LEU A 55 10.82 -13.87 1.68
C LEU A 55 12.21 -13.38 2.11
N ILE A 56 12.28 -12.51 3.11
CA ILE A 56 13.53 -11.96 3.68
C ILE A 56 14.37 -13.08 4.28
N ASP A 57 13.79 -13.88 5.19
CA ASP A 57 14.50 -14.99 5.85
C ASP A 57 15.15 -15.95 4.83
N ARG A 58 14.47 -16.13 3.70
CA ARG A 58 14.86 -17.06 2.64
C ARG A 58 15.89 -16.46 1.68
N ALA A 59 15.84 -15.15 1.45
CA ALA A 59 16.89 -14.39 0.78
C ALA A 59 18.18 -14.37 1.62
N GLU A 60 18.08 -14.12 2.93
CA GLU A 60 19.21 -14.10 3.86
C GLU A 60 19.89 -15.48 3.99
N ALA A 61 19.14 -16.56 3.82
CA ALA A 61 19.66 -17.92 3.83
C ALA A 61 20.30 -18.36 2.48
N ASP A 62 20.36 -17.48 1.47
CA ASP A 62 20.77 -17.79 0.09
C ASP A 62 19.93 -18.94 -0.54
N GLU A 63 18.70 -19.14 -0.05
CA GLU A 63 17.77 -20.18 -0.52
C GLU A 63 16.88 -19.72 -1.68
N TRP A 64 16.91 -18.42 -1.98
CA TRP A 64 16.22 -17.77 -3.10
C TRP A 64 17.01 -16.54 -3.54
N ASP A 65 17.16 -16.36 -4.85
CA ASP A 65 17.68 -15.13 -5.43
C ASP A 65 16.55 -14.10 -5.52
N PRO A 66 16.63 -12.95 -4.81
CA PRO A 66 15.53 -12.00 -4.77
C PRO A 66 15.25 -11.38 -6.14
N VAL A 67 13.98 -11.36 -6.49
CA VAL A 67 13.45 -10.75 -7.71
C VAL A 67 12.35 -9.77 -7.33
N ARG A 68 11.86 -8.97 -8.28
CA ARG A 68 10.68 -8.15 -8.03
C ARG A 68 9.52 -9.06 -7.66
N VAL A 69 8.83 -8.76 -6.57
CA VAL A 69 7.65 -9.51 -6.10
C VAL A 69 6.42 -8.67 -6.34
N GLU A 70 5.40 -9.26 -6.97
CA GLU A 70 4.08 -8.66 -7.15
C GLU A 70 3.09 -9.47 -6.29
N GLY A 71 2.62 -8.87 -5.20
CA GLY A 71 1.68 -9.49 -4.27
C GLY A 71 0.26 -9.04 -4.53
N THR A 72 -0.63 -9.99 -4.81
CA THR A 72 -2.08 -9.78 -4.94
C THR A 72 -2.80 -10.38 -3.75
N VAL A 73 -3.64 -9.57 -3.10
CA VAL A 73 -4.43 -9.99 -1.94
C VAL A 73 -5.88 -10.17 -2.36
N VAL A 74 -6.41 -11.38 -2.15
CA VAL A 74 -7.82 -11.70 -2.46
C VAL A 74 -8.62 -11.96 -1.20
N ARG A 75 -9.90 -11.60 -1.21
CA ARG A 75 -10.85 -11.97 -0.15
C ARG A 75 -11.47 -13.35 -0.41
N SER A 76 -11.68 -13.65 -1.68
CA SER A 76 -12.14 -14.93 -2.20
C SER A 76 -11.67 -15.07 -3.64
N PRO A 77 -11.68 -16.27 -4.24
CA PRO A 77 -11.22 -16.45 -5.61
C PRO A 77 -11.92 -15.49 -6.58
N GLY A 78 -11.14 -14.60 -7.21
CA GLY A 78 -11.64 -13.57 -8.12
C GLY A 78 -12.21 -12.29 -7.48
N ASP A 79 -12.12 -12.13 -6.15
CA ASP A 79 -12.46 -10.90 -5.42
C ASP A 79 -11.17 -10.32 -4.84
N VAL A 80 -10.48 -9.50 -5.63
CA VAL A 80 -9.20 -8.88 -5.25
C VAL A 80 -9.50 -7.68 -4.32
N LEU A 81 -8.62 -7.48 -3.33
CA LEU A 81 -8.67 -6.36 -2.39
C LEU A 81 -7.66 -5.29 -2.74
N GLY A 82 -6.53 -5.71 -3.30
CA GLY A 82 -5.46 -4.82 -3.74
C GLY A 82 -4.19 -5.57 -4.04
N THR A 83 -3.18 -4.79 -4.40
CA THR A 83 -1.86 -5.25 -4.80
C THR A 83 -0.77 -4.48 -4.08
N TRP A 84 0.41 -5.06 -3.98
CA TRP A 84 1.64 -4.43 -3.50
C TRP A 84 2.81 -5.00 -4.27
N HIS A 85 3.94 -4.29 -4.30
CA HIS A 85 5.17 -4.84 -4.86
C HIS A 85 6.37 -4.59 -3.96
N ALA A 86 7.39 -5.43 -4.14
CA ALA A 86 8.71 -5.26 -3.54
C ALA A 86 9.77 -5.40 -4.64
N GLU A 87 10.59 -4.36 -4.82
CA GLU A 87 11.65 -4.39 -5.84
C GLU A 87 12.83 -5.26 -5.40
N ALA A 88 13.46 -5.95 -6.35
CA ALA A 88 14.65 -6.78 -6.11
C ALA A 88 15.76 -5.98 -5.39
N GLU A 89 15.99 -4.74 -5.83
CA GLU A 89 17.00 -3.84 -5.25
C GLU A 89 16.77 -3.54 -3.76
N TRP A 90 15.54 -3.64 -3.27
CA TRP A 90 15.26 -3.42 -1.85
C TRP A 90 15.70 -4.62 -1.00
N PHE A 91 15.56 -5.83 -1.53
CA PHE A 91 16.11 -7.03 -0.90
C PHE A 91 17.65 -6.99 -0.91
N GLU A 92 18.26 -6.57 -2.02
CA GLU A 92 19.71 -6.41 -2.13
C GLU A 92 20.25 -5.37 -1.14
N ALA A 93 19.57 -4.23 -1.02
CA ALA A 93 19.91 -3.18 -0.06
C ALA A 93 19.74 -3.65 1.38
N LEU A 94 18.69 -4.43 1.68
CA LEU A 94 18.49 -5.02 3.00
C LEU A 94 19.60 -6.01 3.35
N ASN A 95 19.93 -6.93 2.45
CA ASN A 95 20.99 -7.93 2.62
C ASN A 95 22.39 -7.28 2.76
N SER A 96 22.59 -6.15 2.09
CA SER A 96 23.81 -5.33 2.20
C SER A 96 23.83 -4.42 3.43
N TYR A 97 22.79 -4.47 4.28
CA TYR A 97 22.58 -3.62 5.45
C TYR A 97 22.56 -2.12 5.13
N GLU A 98 22.21 -1.74 3.90
CA GLU A 98 22.06 -0.35 3.46
C GLU A 98 20.73 0.26 3.95
N ILE A 99 19.70 -0.57 4.07
CA ILE A 99 18.41 -0.21 4.66
C ILE A 99 18.05 -1.18 5.78
N SER A 100 17.30 -0.70 6.76
CA SER A 100 16.71 -1.58 7.79
C SER A 100 15.47 -2.32 7.29
N GLU A 101 15.10 -3.41 7.97
CA GLU A 101 13.84 -4.13 7.71
C GLU A 101 12.60 -3.22 7.83
N THR A 102 12.67 -2.23 8.72
CA THR A 102 11.60 -1.24 8.90
C THR A 102 11.49 -0.32 7.69
N GLU A 103 12.61 0.14 7.13
CA GLU A 103 12.63 0.94 5.91
C GLU A 103 12.19 0.13 4.69
N PHE A 104 12.64 -1.12 4.57
CA PHE A 104 12.18 -2.06 3.56
C PHE A 104 10.65 -2.22 3.61
N SER A 105 10.11 -2.51 4.80
CA SER A 105 8.66 -2.66 4.99
C SER A 105 7.91 -1.36 4.67
N ALA A 106 8.45 -0.21 5.05
CA ALA A 106 7.84 1.08 4.75
C ALA A 106 7.76 1.33 3.23
N ARG A 107 8.82 1.00 2.47
CA ARG A 107 8.81 1.10 1.01
C ARG A 107 7.75 0.20 0.40
N VAL A 108 7.66 -1.07 0.80
CA VAL A 108 6.62 -1.98 0.29
C VAL A 108 5.22 -1.47 0.62
N LEU A 109 4.99 -0.98 1.84
CA LEU A 109 3.69 -0.46 2.25
C LEU A 109 3.26 0.80 1.47
N ASP A 110 4.21 1.57 0.94
CA ASP A 110 3.95 2.73 0.09
C ASP A 110 3.42 2.34 -1.31
N THR A 111 3.69 1.10 -1.73
CA THR A 111 3.26 0.56 -3.04
C THR A 111 1.86 -0.06 -3.02
N VAL A 112 1.24 -0.13 -1.84
CA VAL A 112 -0.05 -0.79 -1.65
C VAL A 112 -1.13 0.00 -2.36
N THR A 113 -1.77 -0.62 -3.34
CA THR A 113 -2.94 -0.08 -4.05
C THR A 113 -4.17 -0.91 -3.73
N HIS A 114 -5.29 -0.28 -3.41
CA HIS A 114 -6.55 -0.98 -3.15
C HIS A 114 -7.44 -0.94 -4.40
N GLU A 115 -8.14 -2.03 -4.71
CA GLU A 115 -9.00 -2.07 -5.90
C GLU A 115 -10.23 -1.16 -5.81
N THR A 116 -10.62 -0.74 -4.60
CA THR A 116 -11.64 0.29 -4.40
C THR A 116 -11.20 1.69 -4.85
N ASP A 117 -9.89 1.93 -4.99
CA ASP A 117 -9.34 3.23 -5.39
C ASP A 117 -9.25 3.42 -6.92
N GLY A 118 -9.74 2.46 -7.71
CA GLY A 118 -9.80 2.55 -9.19
C GLY A 118 -10.75 3.62 -9.76
N GLU A 119 -11.42 4.42 -8.93
CA GLU A 119 -12.26 5.57 -9.34
C GLU A 119 -11.77 6.93 -8.76
N ALA A 120 -10.59 7.02 -8.12
CA ALA A 120 -10.17 8.23 -7.40
C ALA A 120 -8.85 8.88 -7.89
N ASP A 121 -8.49 8.72 -9.16
CA ASP A 121 -7.37 9.46 -9.79
C ASP A 121 -7.92 10.55 -10.74
N GLU A 122 -8.75 11.47 -10.22
CA GLU A 122 -9.11 12.73 -10.91
C GLU A 122 -9.48 13.83 -9.89
N ILE A 123 -8.65 14.16 -8.89
CA ILE A 123 -8.67 15.50 -8.23
C ILE A 123 -7.37 15.78 -7.46
N ASP A 124 -6.23 15.91 -8.14
CA ASP A 124 -5.03 16.52 -7.54
C ASP A 124 -4.52 17.73 -8.34
N GLU A 125 -5.41 18.63 -8.78
CA GLU A 125 -4.98 19.96 -9.24
C GLU A 125 -6.06 21.03 -8.99
N VAL A 126 -6.19 21.51 -7.74
CA VAL A 126 -6.70 22.87 -7.50
C VAL A 126 -5.90 23.54 -6.38
N ALA A 127 -4.66 23.88 -6.71
CA ALA A 127 -3.95 24.97 -6.05
C ALA A 127 -3.69 26.05 -7.10
N ASP A 128 -4.61 27.00 -7.25
CA ASP A 128 -4.26 28.34 -7.75
C ASP A 128 -5.31 29.38 -7.31
N GLU A 129 -4.90 30.15 -6.32
CA GLU A 129 -5.01 31.61 -6.28
C GLU A 129 -6.40 32.25 -6.54
N THR A 130 -7.09 32.64 -5.47
CA THR A 130 -7.82 33.92 -5.47
C THR A 130 -7.50 34.68 -4.20
N ASP A 131 -6.36 35.36 -4.27
CA ASP A 131 -6.19 36.80 -4.09
C ASP A 131 -7.11 37.51 -3.10
N GLU A 132 -6.44 38.10 -2.13
CA GLU A 132 -6.91 39.01 -1.11
C GLU A 132 -7.58 40.25 -1.70
N VAL A 133 -8.79 40.62 -1.26
CA VAL A 133 -9.17 42.03 -1.15
C VAL A 133 -9.99 42.27 0.11
N ALA A 134 -9.33 42.88 1.09
CA ALA A 134 -9.98 43.74 2.05
C ALA A 134 -10.44 45.01 1.29
N ASP A 135 -11.73 45.36 1.39
CA ASP A 135 -12.15 46.74 1.19
C ASP A 135 -13.11 47.14 2.30
N GLU A 136 -12.88 48.37 2.71
CA GLU A 136 -13.24 49.04 3.93
C GLU A 136 -14.70 49.56 3.87
N THR A 137 -15.29 49.78 5.06
CA THR A 137 -16.22 50.88 5.42
C THR A 137 -17.25 51.40 4.39
N ASP A 138 -18.52 51.49 4.80
CA ASP A 138 -19.15 52.72 5.31
C ASP A 138 -20.70 52.65 5.25
N GLU A 139 -21.34 53.52 6.04
CA GLU A 139 -22.75 53.98 5.95
C GLU A 139 -23.86 53.18 6.67
N VAL A 140 -24.80 53.77 7.43
CA VAL A 140 -24.96 55.01 8.22
C VAL A 140 -26.22 54.77 9.08
N ALA A 141 -26.31 55.44 10.23
CA ALA A 141 -27.49 55.44 11.09
C ALA A 141 -28.76 55.96 10.40
N ASP A 142 -29.93 55.43 10.78
CA ASP A 142 -31.12 56.26 10.96
C ASP A 142 -31.97 55.73 12.12
N GLU A 143 -32.06 56.58 13.13
CA GLU A 143 -32.84 56.46 14.35
C GLU A 143 -34.12 57.26 14.10
N THR A 144 -35.30 56.63 14.04
CA THR A 144 -36.58 57.36 14.13
C THR A 144 -37.61 56.60 14.95
N ASP A 145 -37.74 57.04 16.22
CA ASP A 145 -38.96 57.51 16.89
C ASP A 145 -40.29 56.74 16.70
N GLU A 146 -40.80 56.17 17.79
CA GLU A 146 -42.24 56.20 18.06
C GLU A 146 -42.51 56.45 19.55
N VAL A 147 -42.86 57.70 19.85
CA VAL A 147 -43.55 58.15 21.07
C VAL A 147 -45.01 57.67 21.11
N ALA A 148 -45.49 57.22 22.28
CA ALA A 148 -46.84 57.55 22.78
C ALA A 148 -47.11 56.99 24.20
N ASP A 149 -47.31 57.91 25.14
CA ASP A 149 -47.95 57.77 26.44
C ASP A 149 -49.24 56.92 26.44
N ARG A 150 -49.41 56.08 27.48
CA ARG A 150 -50.61 56.05 28.34
C ARG A 150 -50.44 55.19 29.59
#